data_AF-A0A916WS17-F1
#
_entry.id   AF-A0A916WS17-F1
#
_cell.length_a   1.000
_cell.length_b   1.000
_cell.length_c   1.000
_cell.angle_alpha   90.00
_cell.angle_beta   90.00
_cell.angle_gamma   90.00
#
_symmetry.space_group_name_H-M   'P 1'
#
loop_
_entity.id
_entity.type
_entity.pdbx_description
1 polymer ?
#
loop_
_entity_poly.entity_id
_entity_poly.type
_entity_poly.pdbx_seq_one_letter_code
_entity_poly.pdbx_strand_id
1 'polypeptide(L)' 'MQTIYDWITVAFFAGLVVLLLQRSVGPEEKQDSMLHYIVPAGGCAVTNYLGNNGYDIFAVLVFVGIIAYTLHFLKPFART' A
#
# COMPACT_ATOMS: atom_id res chain seq x y z
N MET A 1 16.31 -2.31 -6.60
CA MET A 1 16.68 -2.76 -5.24
C MET A 1 18.03 -2.17 -4.86
N GLN A 2 18.11 -0.84 -4.86
CA GLN A 2 19.28 -0.05 -4.54
C GLN A 2 19.16 0.67 -3.19
N THR A 3 17.93 0.94 -2.74
CA THR A 3 17.67 1.66 -1.48
C THR A 3 16.75 0.89 -0.55
N ILE A 4 16.66 1.34 0.71
CA ILE A 4 15.67 0.84 1.67
C ILE A 4 14.24 1.04 1.17
N TYR A 5 13.99 2.10 0.39
CA TYR A 5 12.67 2.44 -0.16
C TYR A 5 12.17 1.39 -1.14
N ASP A 6 13.04 0.82 -1.97
CA ASP A 6 12.68 -0.28 -2.87
C ASP A 6 12.13 -1.49 -2.08
N TRP A 7 12.80 -1.87 -1.00
CA TRP A 7 12.40 -3.03 -0.21
C TRP A 7 11.09 -2.82 0.55
N ILE A 8 10.93 -1.67 1.21
CA ILE A 8 9.72 -1.40 2.00
C ILE A 8 8.49 -1.20 1.11
N THR A 9 8.65 -0.53 -0.04
CA THR A 9 7.52 -0.28 -0.95
C THR A 9 7.10 -1.56 -1.66
N VAL A 10 8.04 -2.43 -2.04
CA VAL A 10 7.74 -3.75 -2.60
C VAL A 10 7.07 -4.65 -1.56
N ALA A 11 7.58 -4.70 -0.33
CA ALA A 11 6.98 -5.51 0.73
C ALA A 11 5.53 -5.07 1.04
N PHE A 12 5.30 -3.76 1.13
CA PHE A 12 3.95 -3.22 1.35
C PHE A 12 3.03 -3.49 0.16
N PHE A 13 3.51 -3.28 -1.07
CA PHE A 13 2.74 -3.57 -2.29
C PHE A 13 2.37 -5.05 -2.40
N ALA A 14 3.30 -5.96 -2.09
CA ALA A 14 3.03 -7.38 -2.02
C ALA A 14 1.94 -7.70 -0.98
N GLY A 15 1.99 -7.04 0.19
CA GLY A 15 0.92 -7.12 1.20
C GLY A 15 -0.44 -6.68 0.68
N LEU A 16 -0.52 -5.58 -0.08
CA LEU A 16 -1.76 -5.14 -0.73
C LEU A 16 -2.29 -6.16 -1.73
N VAL A 17 -1.41 -6.78 -2.53
CA VAL A 17 -1.79 -7.83 -3.49
C VAL A 17 -2.33 -9.05 -2.77
N VAL A 18 -1.66 -9.49 -1.70
CA VAL A 18 -2.13 -10.62 -0.89
C VAL A 18 -3.50 -10.32 -0.28
N LEU A 19 -3.69 -9.12 0.27
CA LEU A 19 -4.97 -8.69 0.84
C LEU A 19 -6.08 -8.67 -0.21
N LEU A 20 -5.80 -8.10 -1.39
CA LEU A 20 -6.73 -8.08 -2.52
C LEU A 20 -7.15 -9.51 -2.91
N LEU A 21 -6.17 -10.40 -3.05
CA LEU A 21 -6.43 -11.79 -3.43
C LEU A 21 -7.28 -12.51 -2.38
N GLN A 22 -6.94 -12.37 -1.09
CA GLN A 22 -7.69 -12.96 0.02
C GLN A 22 -9.16 -12.50 0.02
N ARG A 23 -9.41 -11.21 -0.20
CA ARG A 23 -10.77 -10.66 -0.27
C ARG A 23 -11.51 -10.98 -1.56
N SER A 24 -10.79 -11.21 -2.65
CA SER A 24 -11.39 -11.60 -3.94
C SER A 24 -11.87 -13.05 -3.96
N VAL A 25 -11.23 -13.94 -3.19
CA VAL A 25 -11.62 -15.36 -3.08
C VAL A 25 -12.49 -15.68 -1.86
N GLY A 26 -12.65 -14.72 -0.95
CA GLY A 26 -13.38 -14.89 0.30
C GLY A 26 -14.91 -14.85 0.10
N PRO A 27 -15.69 -15.47 1.00
CA PRO A 27 -17.15 -15.48 0.96
C PRO A 27 -17.80 -14.14 1.38
N GLU A 28 -17.05 -13.04 1.51
CA GLU A 28 -17.56 -11.76 1.99
C GLU A 28 -18.44 -11.04 0.95
N GLU A 29 -19.61 -10.59 1.40
CA GLU A 29 -20.63 -9.87 0.60
C GLU A 29 -20.18 -8.50 0.07
N LYS A 30 -19.03 -7.97 0.52
CA LYS A 30 -18.59 -6.61 0.20
C LYS A 30 -17.26 -6.64 -0.52
N GLN A 31 -17.33 -6.74 -1.86
CA GLN A 31 -16.16 -6.51 -2.70
C GLN A 31 -15.70 -5.07 -2.54
N ASP A 32 -14.49 -4.89 -2.03
CA ASP A 32 -13.85 -3.57 -2.01
C ASP A 32 -13.69 -3.06 -3.44
N SER A 33 -13.86 -1.75 -3.62
CA SER A 33 -13.52 -1.13 -4.89
C SER A 33 -12.03 -1.28 -5.18
N MET A 34 -11.69 -1.72 -6.39
CA MET A 34 -10.30 -1.86 -6.85
C MET A 34 -9.51 -0.55 -6.73
N LEU A 35 -10.19 0.61 -6.78
CA LEU A 35 -9.58 1.93 -6.57
C LEU A 35 -8.86 2.03 -5.22
N HIS A 36 -9.38 1.40 -4.17
CA HIS A 36 -8.75 1.43 -2.85
C HIS A 36 -7.41 0.70 -2.81
N TYR A 37 -7.13 -0.20 -3.75
CA TYR A 37 -5.84 -0.87 -3.88
C TYR A 37 -4.89 -0.11 -4.82
N ILE A 38 -5.43 0.50 -5.88
CA ILE A 38 -4.65 1.27 -6.86
C ILE A 38 -4.04 2.52 -6.23
N VAL A 39 -4.77 3.25 -5.40
CA VAL A 39 -4.28 4.47 -4.73
C VAL A 39 -3.02 4.20 -3.88
N PRO A 40 -3.03 3.26 -2.92
CA PRO A 40 -1.83 2.96 -2.12
C PRO A 40 -0.73 2.28 -2.94
N ALA A 41 -1.07 1.50 -3.98
CA ALA A 41 -0.07 1.00 -4.93
C ALA A 41 0.65 2.12 -5.69
N GLY A 42 -0.09 3.12 -6.18
CA GLY A 42 0.47 4.31 -6.81
C GLY A 42 1.35 5.10 -5.84
N GLY A 43 0.91 5.25 -4.58
CA GLY A 43 1.73 5.91 -3.57
C GLY A 43 2.99 5.13 -3.18
N CYS A 44 3.03 3.80 -3.32
CA CYS A 44 4.28 3.02 -3.22
C CYS A 44 5.26 3.41 -4.31
N ALA A 45 4.80 3.54 -5.56
CA ALA A 45 5.65 3.97 -6.67
C ALA A 45 6.19 5.40 -6.45
N VAL A 46 5.35 6.32 -5.97
CA VAL A 46 5.74 7.69 -5.63
C VAL A 46 6.75 7.71 -4.49
N THR A 47 6.51 6.95 -3.42
CA THR A 47 7.43 6.82 -2.28
C THR A 47 8.80 6.34 -2.76
N ASN A 48 8.81 5.29 -3.60
CA ASN A 48 10.04 4.70 -4.10
C ASN A 48 10.81 5.70 -4.98
N TYR A 49 10.12 6.38 -5.90
CA TYR A 49 10.73 7.41 -6.74
C TYR A 49 11.35 8.53 -5.89
N LEU A 50 10.61 9.08 -4.92
CA LEU A 50 11.11 10.16 -4.06
C LEU A 50 12.33 9.72 -3.23
N GLY A 51 12.26 8.53 -2.63
CA GLY A 51 13.35 7.98 -1.83
C GLY A 51 14.62 7.72 -2.66
N ASN A 52 14.47 7.20 -3.88
CA ASN A 52 15.60 6.96 -4.78
C ASN A 52 16.24 8.25 -5.32
N ASN A 53 15.53 9.39 -5.28
CA ASN A 53 16.05 10.70 -5.66
C ASN A 53 16.56 11.53 -4.45
N GLY A 54 16.61 10.95 -3.25
CA GLY A 54 17.12 11.62 -2.04
C GLY A 54 16.13 12.55 -1.35
N TYR A 55 14.85 12.52 -1.72
CA TYR A 55 13.79 13.31 -1.08
C TYR A 55 13.20 12.56 0.13
N ASP A 56 14.05 12.17 1.09
CA ASP A 56 13.71 11.26 2.19
C ASP A 56 12.48 11.69 2.99
N ILE A 57 12.42 12.98 3.38
CA ILE A 57 11.31 13.52 4.18
C ILE A 57 9.98 13.35 3.44
N PHE A 58 9.95 13.65 2.15
CA PHE A 58 8.73 13.52 1.33
C PHE A 58 8.38 12.06 1.10
N ALA A 59 9.36 11.19 0.88
CA ALA A 59 9.14 9.75 0.74
C ALA A 59 8.49 9.18 2.00
N VAL A 60 9.01 9.50 3.19
CA VAL A 60 8.45 9.05 4.47
C VAL A 60 7.04 9.59 4.67
N LEU A 61 6.79 10.87 4.38
CA LEU A 61 5.45 11.46 4.52
C LEU A 61 4.41 10.77 3.62
N VAL A 62 4.77 10.52 2.35
CA VAL A 62 3.89 9.79 1.43
C VAL A 62 3.67 8.36 1.91
N PHE A 63 4.72 7.68 2.38
CA PHE A 63 4.64 6.30 2.84
C PHE A 63 3.73 6.15 4.07
N VAL A 64 3.88 7.03 5.07
CA VAL A 64 3.01 7.07 6.23
C VAL A 64 1.56 7.39 5.81
N GLY A 65 1.38 8.31 4.86
CA GLY A 65 0.08 8.66 4.31
C GLY A 65 -0.63 7.46 3.66
N ILE A 66 0.06 6.66 2.84
CA ILE A 66 -0.55 5.46 2.24
C ILE A 66 -0.85 4.38 3.28
N ILE A 67 -0.01 4.20 4.31
CA ILE A 67 -0.29 3.26 5.40
C ILE A 67 -1.58 3.69 6.11
N ALA A 68 -1.70 4.96 6.47
CA ALA A 68 -2.90 5.50 7.12
C ALA A 68 -4.15 5.33 6.24
N TYR A 69 -4.03 5.61 4.94
CA TYR A 69 -5.12 5.40 3.98
C TYR A 69 -5.54 3.93 3.92
N THR A 70 -4.58 3.01 3.78
CA THR A 70 -4.84 1.57 3.73
C THR A 70 -5.50 1.08 5.01
N LEU A 71 -5.04 1.53 6.18
CA LEU A 71 -5.65 1.18 7.47
C LEU A 71 -7.08 1.72 7.61
N HIS A 72 -7.35 2.93 7.10
CA HIS A 72 -8.67 3.55 7.24
C HIS A 72 -9.71 2.96 6.27
N PHE A 73 -9.34 2.79 5.00
CA PHE A 73 -10.26 2.36 3.95
C PHE A 73 -10.34 0.84 3.81
N LEU A 74 -9.19 0.15 3.74
CA LEU A 74 -9.19 -1.30 3.58
C LEU A 74 -9.40 -1.98 4.93
N LYS A 75 -8.97 -1.38 6.05
CA LYS A 75 -9.10 -1.99 7.39
C LYS A 75 -8.62 -3.45 7.39
N PRO A 76 -7.37 -3.74 7.02
CA PRO A 76 -6.87 -5.11 6.85
C PRO A 76 -6.98 -5.99 8.10
N PHE A 77 -7.05 -5.37 9.29
CA PHE A 77 -7.11 -6.07 10.58
C PHE A 77 -8.48 -6.00 11.25
N ALA A 78 -9.48 -5.37 10.63
CA ALA A 78 -10.83 -5.42 11.17
C ALA A 78 -11.35 -6.85 11.05
N ARG A 79 -11.63 -7.50 12.18
CA ARG A 79 -12.46 -8.70 12.19
C ARG A 79 -13.89 -8.28 11.85
N THR A 80 -14.50 -9.05 10.96
CA THR A 80 -15.91 -9.00 10.59
C THR A 80 -16.83 -8.92 11.80
#